data_AF-A0A0B7KRR2-F1
#
_entry.id   AF-A0A0B7KRR2-F1
#
_cell.length_a   1.000
_cell.length_b   1.000
_cell.length_c   1.000
_cell.angle_alpha   90.00
_cell.angle_beta   90.00
_cell.angle_gamma   90.00
#
_symmetry.space_group_name_H-M   'P 1'
#
loop_
_entity.id
_entity.type
_entity.pdbx_description
1 polymer ?
#
loop_
_entity_poly.entity_id
_entity_poly.type
_entity_poly.pdbx_seq_one_letter_code
_entity_poly.pdbx_strand_id
1 'polypeptide(L)'
;MYYLLLFATLGQACSSLTGQWEVQKGDTIYSAANALQQDYRDIIKLNVKMPYKDLKEGSKYTVPYIEGVSYPATWSTSSCTPVLHLNILTPTSARSSESEKITESVYINVTLYTGISTYDSRFI
;
A
#
# COMPACT_ATOMS: atom_id res chain seq x y z
N MET A 1 -46.11 -29.15 3.91
CA MET A 1 -45.47 -28.18 4.84
C MET A 1 -44.03 -27.99 4.38
N TYR A 2 -43.57 -26.74 4.35
CA TYR A 2 -42.37 -26.26 3.67
C TYR A 2 -41.05 -26.90 4.18
N TYR A 3 -40.19 -27.30 3.24
CA TYR A 3 -38.80 -27.67 3.51
C TYR A 3 -37.98 -26.39 3.74
N LEU A 4 -37.50 -26.18 4.98
CA LEU A 4 -36.54 -25.13 5.29
C LEU A 4 -35.14 -25.59 4.86
N LEU A 5 -34.71 -25.16 3.68
CA LEU A 5 -33.31 -25.24 3.27
C LEU A 5 -32.53 -24.13 4.00
N LEU A 6 -31.96 -24.48 5.16
CA LEU A 6 -30.96 -23.67 5.85
C LEU A 6 -29.64 -23.78 5.07
N PHE A 7 -29.38 -22.82 4.17
CA PHE A 7 -28.06 -22.64 3.60
C PHE A 7 -27.18 -22.01 4.68
N ALA A 8 -26.38 -22.83 5.37
CA ALA A 8 -25.29 -22.33 6.19
C ALA A 8 -24.31 -21.60 5.27
N THR A 9 -24.27 -20.27 5.36
CA THR A 9 -23.22 -19.48 4.70
C THR A 9 -21.92 -19.77 5.45
N LEU A 10 -21.07 -20.61 4.86
CA LEU A 10 -19.69 -20.70 5.31
C LEU A 10 -19.03 -19.35 5.03
N GLY A 11 -18.87 -18.54 6.07
CA GLY A 11 -17.95 -17.41 6.04
C GLY A 11 -16.57 -17.96 5.70
N GLN A 12 -16.10 -17.71 4.49
CA GLN A 12 -14.87 -18.29 4.00
C GLN A 12 -13.69 -17.59 4.70
N ALA A 13 -13.15 -18.24 5.73
CA ALA A 13 -11.92 -17.79 6.39
C ALA A 13 -10.75 -18.06 5.44
N CYS A 14 -10.46 -17.10 4.56
CA CYS A 14 -9.28 -17.17 3.70
C CYS A 14 -8.06 -16.70 4.51
N SER A 15 -7.22 -17.64 4.93
CA SER A 15 -5.89 -17.34 5.46
C SER A 15 -4.90 -17.44 4.31
N SER A 16 -4.36 -16.30 3.88
CA SER A 16 -3.31 -16.27 2.86
C SER A 16 -2.05 -15.63 3.45
N LEU A 17 -0.91 -16.28 3.23
CA LEU A 17 0.41 -15.73 3.57
C LEU A 17 0.87 -14.68 2.54
N THR A 18 0.20 -14.62 1.39
CA THR A 18 0.56 -13.75 0.27
C THR A 18 -0.68 -13.09 -0.35
N GLY A 19 -0.52 -11.86 -0.82
CA GLY A 19 -1.50 -11.16 -1.62
C GLY A 19 -1.03 -10.99 -3.06
N GLN A 20 -1.89 -10.35 -3.86
CA GLN A 20 -1.52 -9.82 -5.17
C GLN A 20 -1.50 -8.31 -5.07
N TRP A 21 -0.51 -7.65 -5.66
CA TRP A 21 -0.52 -6.21 -5.85
C TRP A 21 -0.80 -5.92 -7.32
N GLU A 22 -1.86 -5.14 -7.58
CA GLU A 22 -2.21 -4.68 -8.92
C GLU A 22 -1.56 -3.32 -9.17
N VAL A 23 -0.61 -3.28 -10.09
CA VAL A 23 0.16 -2.08 -10.42
C VAL A 23 -0.76 -1.02 -11.01
N GLN A 24 -0.82 0.15 -10.38
CA GLN A 24 -1.49 1.33 -10.91
C GLN A 24 -0.51 2.32 -11.55
N LYS A 25 -1.04 3.36 -12.19
CA LYS A 25 -0.20 4.39 -12.80
C LYS A 25 0.63 5.12 -11.74
N GLY A 26 1.95 5.18 -11.96
CA GLY A 26 2.89 5.84 -11.05
C GLY A 26 3.41 4.95 -9.92
N ASP A 27 2.95 3.71 -9.86
CA ASP A 27 3.40 2.73 -8.89
C ASP A 27 4.87 2.34 -9.11
N THR A 28 5.55 2.04 -8.02
CA THR A 28 6.89 1.45 -8.02
C THR A 28 6.93 0.28 -7.04
N ILE A 29 7.87 -0.65 -7.22
CA ILE A 29 8.06 -1.71 -6.21
C ILE A 29 8.42 -1.08 -4.86
N TYR A 30 9.15 0.03 -4.85
CA TYR A 30 9.48 0.74 -3.62
C TYR A 30 8.24 1.27 -2.90
N SER A 31 7.26 1.81 -3.62
CA SER A 31 6.01 2.28 -3.00
C SER A 31 5.20 1.11 -2.44
N ALA A 32 5.15 -0.03 -3.13
CA ALA A 32 4.51 -1.23 -2.61
C ALA A 32 5.24 -1.80 -1.38
N ALA A 33 6.57 -1.88 -1.43
CA ALA A 33 7.40 -2.36 -0.35
C ALA A 33 7.28 -1.47 0.90
N ASN A 34 7.30 -0.15 0.71
CA ASN A 34 7.10 0.81 1.78
C ASN A 34 5.70 0.70 2.40
N ALA A 35 4.67 0.56 1.56
CA ALA A 35 3.31 0.35 2.03
C ALA A 35 3.18 -0.91 2.91
N LEU A 36 3.87 -1.98 2.51
CA LEU A 36 3.92 -3.26 3.23
C LEU A 36 4.94 -3.28 4.38
N GLN A 37 5.72 -2.22 4.58
CA GLN A 37 6.86 -2.18 5.49
C GLN A 37 7.81 -3.38 5.31
N GLN A 38 8.00 -3.82 4.06
CA GLN A 38 8.88 -4.93 3.67
C GLN A 38 10.07 -4.44 2.85
N ASP A 39 11.11 -5.26 2.74
CA ASP A 39 12.18 -5.01 1.79
C ASP A 39 11.68 -5.29 0.35
N TYR A 40 11.92 -4.35 -0.56
CA TYR A 40 11.58 -4.49 -1.98
C TYR A 40 12.19 -5.75 -2.62
N ARG A 41 13.34 -6.22 -2.10
CA ARG A 41 14.00 -7.45 -2.53
C ARG A 41 13.14 -8.68 -2.26
N ASP A 42 12.31 -8.68 -1.23
CA ASP A 42 11.44 -9.82 -0.94
C ASP A 42 10.29 -9.91 -1.94
N ILE A 43 9.76 -8.76 -2.40
CA ILE A 43 8.82 -8.72 -3.52
C ILE A 43 9.48 -9.23 -4.80
N ILE A 44 10.74 -8.86 -5.08
CA ILE A 44 11.46 -9.37 -6.26
C ILE A 44 11.67 -10.89 -6.18
N LYS A 45 12.03 -11.42 -5.00
CA LYS A 45 12.20 -12.87 -4.79
C LYS A 45 10.91 -13.65 -5.01
N LEU A 46 9.74 -13.07 -4.69
CA LEU A 46 8.44 -13.69 -4.97
C LEU A 46 8.10 -13.68 -6.47
N ASN A 47 8.74 -12.83 -7.27
CA ASN A 47 8.40 -12.61 -8.68
C ASN A 47 9.62 -12.74 -9.62
N VAL A 48 10.48 -13.75 -9.39
CA VAL A 48 11.78 -13.93 -10.10
C VAL A 48 11.69 -13.88 -11.64
N LYS A 49 10.55 -14.28 -12.21
CA LYS A 49 10.34 -14.33 -13.66
C LYS A 49 9.68 -13.08 -14.25
N MET A 50 9.43 -12.05 -13.44
CA MET A 50 8.70 -10.85 -13.87
C MET A 50 9.62 -9.61 -13.94
N PRO A 51 9.38 -8.71 -14.91
CA PRO A 51 10.18 -7.50 -15.06
C PRO A 51 9.85 -6.49 -13.96
N TYR A 52 10.80 -6.23 -13.07
CA TYR A 52 10.58 -5.36 -11.91
C TYR A 52 10.97 -3.89 -12.14
N LYS A 53 11.71 -3.60 -13.22
CA LYS A 53 12.17 -2.24 -13.59
C LYS A 53 11.14 -1.48 -14.43
N ASP A 54 10.38 -2.21 -15.24
CA ASP A 54 9.34 -1.67 -16.12
C ASP A 54 8.00 -2.29 -15.75
N LEU A 55 7.44 -1.81 -14.64
CA LEU A 55 6.12 -2.26 -14.20
C LEU A 55 5.07 -1.82 -15.22
N LYS A 56 4.20 -2.76 -15.59
CA LYS A 56 3.08 -2.49 -16.50
C LYS A 56 1.83 -2.26 -15.68
N GLU A 57 1.11 -1.17 -15.95
CA GLU A 57 -0.20 -0.93 -15.35
C GLU A 57 -1.14 -2.14 -15.56
N GLY A 58 -1.89 -2.49 -14.53
CA GLY A 58 -2.79 -3.66 -14.50
C GLY A 58 -2.09 -5.01 -14.32
N SER A 59 -0.76 -5.07 -14.32
CA SER A 59 -0.05 -6.30 -13.99
C SER A 59 -0.14 -6.62 -12.49
N LYS A 60 -0.13 -7.90 -12.16
CA LYS A 60 -0.27 -8.40 -10.79
C LYS A 60 1.02 -9.06 -10.32
N TYR A 61 1.52 -8.62 -9.17
CA TYR A 61 2.72 -9.16 -8.52
C TYR A 61 2.35 -9.83 -7.21
N THR A 62 3.01 -10.94 -6.91
CA THR A 62 2.85 -11.60 -5.62
C THR A 62 3.59 -10.80 -4.55
N VAL A 63 2.90 -10.50 -3.45
CA VAL A 63 3.46 -9.74 -2.32
C VAL A 63 3.17 -10.48 -1.01
N PRO A 64 3.94 -10.27 0.06
CA PRO A 64 3.57 -10.77 1.38
C PRO A 64 2.22 -10.18 1.81
N TYR A 65 1.37 -11.00 2.42
CA TYR A 65 0.16 -10.49 3.03
C TYR A 65 0.46 -10.08 4.47
N ILE A 66 0.16 -8.82 4.79
CA ILE A 66 0.18 -8.28 6.14
C ILE A 66 -1.09 -7.50 6.38
N GLU A 67 -1.68 -7.60 7.57
CA GLU A 67 -2.94 -6.92 7.88
C GLU A 67 -2.76 -5.39 7.97
N GLY A 68 -1.64 -4.95 8.56
CA GLY A 68 -1.34 -3.53 8.81
C GLY A 68 -0.57 -2.86 7.69
N VAL A 69 -1.22 -2.59 6.54
CA VAL A 69 -0.62 -1.78 5.47
C VAL A 69 -0.64 -0.29 5.82
N SER A 70 0.38 0.45 5.36
CA SER A 70 0.46 1.89 5.51
C SER A 70 -0.08 2.63 4.29
N TYR A 71 -0.56 3.87 4.50
CA TYR A 71 -0.95 4.76 3.41
C TYR A 71 0.22 4.93 2.43
N PRO A 72 0.00 4.89 1.10
CA PRO A 72 -1.29 4.97 0.41
C PRO A 72 -1.96 3.63 0.08
N ALA A 73 -1.63 2.53 0.75
CA ALA A 73 -2.15 1.22 0.35
C ALA A 73 -3.47 0.81 1.03
N THR A 74 -4.23 -0.06 0.34
CA THR A 74 -5.43 -0.69 0.88
C THR A 74 -5.59 -2.10 0.31
N TRP A 75 -6.03 -3.05 1.13
CA TRP A 75 -6.38 -4.40 0.69
C TRP A 75 -7.84 -4.49 0.24
N SER A 76 -8.07 -5.17 -0.87
CA SER A 76 -9.37 -5.69 -1.30
C SER A 76 -9.44 -7.18 -0.96
N THR A 77 -10.31 -7.55 -0.02
CA THR A 77 -10.39 -8.91 0.55
C THR A 77 -11.70 -9.64 0.20
N SER A 78 -12.33 -9.25 -0.91
CA SER A 78 -13.58 -9.89 -1.39
C SER A 78 -13.38 -11.33 -1.89
N SER A 79 -12.12 -11.78 -2.03
CA SER A 79 -11.75 -13.11 -2.49
C SER A 79 -10.68 -13.71 -1.57
N CYS A 80 -10.37 -15.00 -1.74
CA CYS A 80 -9.30 -15.65 -0.98
C CYS A 80 -7.88 -15.20 -1.34
N THR A 81 -7.73 -14.40 -2.39
CA THR A 81 -6.47 -13.77 -2.73
C THR A 81 -6.63 -12.27 -2.54
N PRO A 82 -6.17 -11.72 -1.40
CA PRO A 82 -6.31 -10.29 -1.15
C PRO A 82 -5.50 -9.49 -2.19
N VAL A 83 -6.08 -8.40 -2.68
CA VAL A 83 -5.46 -7.54 -3.70
C VAL A 83 -5.08 -6.19 -3.11
N LEU A 84 -3.80 -5.83 -3.17
CA LEU A 84 -3.24 -4.55 -2.75
C LEU A 84 -3.43 -3.53 -3.87
N HIS A 85 -3.96 -2.36 -3.52
CA HIS A 85 -4.00 -1.19 -4.40
C HIS A 85 -3.26 -0.04 -3.71
N LEU A 86 -2.44 0.71 -4.46
CA LEU A 86 -1.77 1.91 -3.98
C LEU A 86 -2.53 3.15 -4.46
N ASN A 87 -3.12 3.90 -3.53
CA ASN A 87 -3.81 5.16 -3.80
C ASN A 87 -2.84 6.34 -3.74
N ILE A 88 -1.74 6.26 -4.50
CA ILE A 88 -0.79 7.38 -4.61
C ILE A 88 -1.55 8.57 -5.18
N LEU A 89 -1.81 9.58 -4.34
CA LEU A 89 -2.26 10.87 -4.82
C LEU A 89 -1.17 11.38 -5.76
N THR A 90 -1.44 11.34 -7.06
CA THR A 90 -0.64 12.05 -8.05
C THR A 90 -0.44 13.46 -7.54
N PRO A 91 0.78 14.05 -7.59
CA PRO A 91 0.92 15.46 -7.30
C PRO A 91 -0.01 16.18 -8.27
N THR A 92 -1.11 16.72 -7.74
CA THR A 92 -2.01 17.59 -8.47
C THR A 92 -1.11 18.66 -9.06
N SER A 93 -1.06 18.73 -10.38
CA SER A 93 -0.47 19.83 -11.12
C SER A 93 -0.94 21.13 -10.47
N ALA A 94 -0.08 21.74 -9.66
CA ALA A 94 -0.27 23.08 -9.15
C ALA A 94 -0.12 24.04 -10.34
N ARG A 95 -1.19 24.16 -11.12
CA ARG A 95 -1.35 25.20 -12.13
C ARG A 95 -2.62 25.96 -11.77
N SER A 96 -2.39 27.14 -11.20
CA SER A 96 -3.40 28.11 -10.83
C SER A 96 -4.32 28.46 -12.00
N SER A 97 -5.63 28.43 -11.78
CA SER A 97 -6.51 29.60 -11.94
C SER A 97 -7.97 29.15 -11.86
N GLU A 98 -8.63 29.33 -10.72
CA GLU A 98 -9.97 29.94 -10.63
C GLU A 98 -10.21 30.27 -9.16
N SER A 99 -10.55 31.53 -8.90
CA SER A 99 -10.77 32.07 -7.58
C SER A 99 -12.13 31.66 -7.02
N GLU A 100 -12.21 31.17 -5.80
CA GLU A 100 -13.28 31.63 -4.90
C GLU A 100 -12.85 31.57 -3.42
N LYS A 101 -13.19 32.66 -2.75
CA LYS A 101 -12.84 33.09 -1.39
C LYS A 101 -13.80 32.36 -0.42
N ILE A 102 -13.38 31.87 0.75
CA ILE A 102 -13.61 32.47 2.08
C ILE A 102 -13.07 31.48 3.15
N THR A 103 -12.12 31.95 3.97
CA THR A 103 -11.93 31.83 5.45
C THR A 103 -12.34 30.51 6.16
N GLU A 104 -11.52 29.79 6.95
CA GLU A 104 -10.83 30.18 8.20
C GLU A 104 -9.70 29.20 8.59
N SER A 105 -8.79 29.71 9.43
CA SER A 105 -7.52 29.18 9.96
C SER A 105 -7.28 27.66 10.03
N VAL A 106 -6.22 27.23 9.33
CA VAL A 106 -5.57 25.93 9.46
C VAL A 106 -4.46 26.02 10.52
N TYR A 107 -4.55 25.25 11.60
CA TYR A 107 -3.42 24.93 12.47
C TYR A 107 -2.93 23.52 12.11
N ILE A 108 -1.83 23.41 11.37
CA ILE A 108 -1.14 22.13 11.13
C ILE A 108 -0.01 22.02 12.17
N ASN A 109 -0.19 21.18 13.18
CA ASN A 109 0.90 20.80 14.07
C ASN A 109 1.76 19.75 13.36
N VAL A 110 2.76 20.19 12.59
CA VAL A 110 3.76 19.31 12.00
C VAL A 110 4.90 19.14 13.01
N THR A 111 4.85 18.08 13.80
CA THR A 111 5.99 17.69 14.65
C THR A 111 7.03 16.98 13.80
N LEU A 112 8.06 17.70 13.36
CA LEU A 112 9.25 17.15 12.72
C LEU A 112 10.17 16.57 13.81
N TYR A 113 10.23 15.24 13.93
CA TYR A 113 11.31 14.59 14.68
C TYR A 113 12.56 14.54 13.79
N THR A 114 13.41 15.56 13.88
CA THR A 114 14.80 15.48 13.43
C THR A 114 15.67 15.07 14.62
N GLY A 115 16.28 13.89 14.53
CA GLY A 115 17.20 13.38 15.55
C GLY A 115 18.39 12.70 14.90
N ILE A 116 19.43 13.48 14.65
CA ILE A 116 20.73 13.06 14.09
C ILE A 116 21.58 12.39 15.18
N SER A 117 22.20 11.26 14.80
CA SER A 117 23.53 10.71 15.16
C SER A 117 24.08 10.83 16.60
N THR A 118 24.57 9.71 17.14
CA THR A 118 25.81 9.74 17.93
C THR A 118 26.78 8.65 17.44
N TYR A 119 27.91 9.10 16.88
CA TYR A 119 29.13 8.32 16.65
C TYR A 119 30.05 8.61 17.84
N ASP A 120 30.38 7.59 18.64
CA ASP A 120 31.29 7.66 19.80
C ASP A 120 32.74 7.46 19.33
N SER A 121 33.55 8.51 19.39
CA SER A 121 35.01 8.41 19.26
C SER A 121 35.66 8.97 20.53
N ARG A 122 36.02 8.05 21.43
CA ARG A 122 36.77 8.33 22.66
C ARG A 122 38.19 8.78 22.31
N PHE A 123 38.54 9.99 22.72
CA PHE A 123 39.91 10.42 22.89
C PHE A 123 40.40 10.01 24.28
N ILE A 124 41.49 9.25 24.34
CA ILE A 124 42.44 9.18 25.46
C ILE A 124 43.79 9.61 24.87
#